data_AF-A0A0L7KNK6-F1
#
_entry.id   AF-A0A0L7KNK6-F1
#
_cell.length_a   1.000
_cell.length_b   1.000
_cell.length_c   1.000
_cell.angle_alpha   90.00
_cell.angle_beta   90.00
_cell.angle_gamma   90.00
#
_symmetry.space_group_name_H-M   'P 1'
#
loop_
_entity.id
_entity.type
_entity.pdbx_description
1 polymer ?
#
loop_
_entity_poly.entity_id
_entity_poly.type
_entity_poly.pdbx_seq_one_letter_code
_entity_poly.pdbx_strand_id
1 'polypeptide(L)'
;MRLDTAGPLLTLSYNDIRLQVELPVSPMVSQVLSACWVADRVCAQVVVKLPSAAEGSKARPVFMVHPIEGVVDVLRGVARGVRGAVYGLQCGAQAPQDGMTQLAAYYVQQVRLVQPLPPYTLLGYSFGAGVAFEMALQLEQLAAAAGAFYRKLVAADTYRPGGTLRAPVTLFTARDNYVTLDEDYGLRAVCSGALSTRQLAANHRSILAGDAAAAIADHLSELLAH
;
A
#
# COMPACT_ATOMS: atom_id res chain seq x y z
N MET A 1 -44.50 -11.95 14.80
CA MET A 1 -43.26 -12.67 15.18
C MET A 1 -42.10 -11.79 14.77
N ARG A 2 -41.44 -11.11 15.72
CA ARG A 2 -40.22 -10.32 15.47
C ARG A 2 -39.10 -11.30 15.12
N LEU A 3 -38.45 -11.11 13.97
CA LEU A 3 -37.20 -11.78 13.66
C LEU A 3 -36.08 -10.96 14.32
N ASP A 4 -35.73 -11.34 15.55
CA ASP A 4 -34.46 -10.94 16.15
C ASP A 4 -33.35 -11.72 15.45
N THR A 5 -32.65 -11.08 14.50
CA THR A 5 -31.42 -11.60 13.89
C THR A 5 -30.23 -10.77 14.37
N ALA A 6 -29.93 -10.81 15.67
CA ALA A 6 -28.63 -10.38 16.16
C ALA A 6 -27.64 -11.53 15.94
N GLY A 7 -26.93 -11.50 14.81
CA GLY A 7 -25.78 -12.38 14.59
C GLY A 7 -24.63 -12.02 15.54
N PRO A 8 -23.67 -12.92 15.78
CA PRO A 8 -22.54 -12.63 16.65
C PRO A 8 -21.59 -11.62 16.00
N LEU A 9 -21.36 -10.49 16.67
CA LEU A 9 -20.33 -9.50 16.32
C LEU A 9 -18.93 -10.06 16.61
N LEU A 10 -18.15 -10.34 15.57
CA LEU A 10 -16.72 -10.66 15.72
C LEU A 10 -15.92 -9.35 15.61
N THR A 11 -15.20 -8.99 16.68
CA THR A 11 -14.21 -7.90 16.66
C THR A 11 -12.83 -8.50 16.53
N LEU A 12 -12.17 -8.28 15.39
CA LEU A 12 -10.77 -8.67 15.18
C LEU A 12 -9.89 -7.43 15.35
N SER A 13 -8.85 -7.56 16.16
CA SER A 13 -7.82 -6.53 16.36
C SER A 13 -6.47 -7.18 16.14
N TYR A 14 -5.80 -6.85 15.04
CA TYR A 14 -4.43 -7.30 14.79
C TYR A 14 -3.66 -6.20 14.11
N ASN A 15 -2.45 -5.91 14.60
CA ASN A 15 -1.54 -4.88 14.08
C ASN A 15 -2.25 -3.59 13.66
N ASP A 16 -2.85 -2.89 14.63
CA ASP A 16 -3.30 -1.52 14.46
C ASP A 16 -4.57 -1.32 13.57
N ILE A 17 -5.19 -2.38 13.04
CA ILE A 17 -6.50 -2.31 12.39
C ILE A 17 -7.55 -2.98 13.28
N ARG A 18 -8.59 -2.22 13.66
CA ARG A 18 -9.79 -2.77 14.32
C ARG A 18 -10.85 -2.99 13.25
N LEU A 19 -11.23 -4.24 13.05
CA LEU A 19 -12.24 -4.67 12.08
C LEU A 19 -13.45 -5.27 12.82
N GLN A 20 -14.65 -4.79 12.51
CA GLN A 20 -15.91 -5.42 12.93
C GLN A 20 -16.60 -5.98 11.69
N VAL A 21 -16.88 -7.28 11.68
CA VAL A 21 -17.43 -8.01 10.53
C VAL A 21 -18.57 -8.91 10.99
N GLU A 22 -19.74 -8.80 10.34
CA GLU A 22 -20.77 -9.83 10.33
C GLU A 22 -20.79 -10.47 8.93
N LEU A 23 -20.49 -11.76 8.83
CA LEU A 23 -20.48 -12.50 7.56
C LEU A 23 -21.72 -13.41 7.44
N PRO A 24 -22.52 -13.31 6.36
CA PRO A 24 -23.28 -14.45 5.88
C PRO A 24 -22.40 -15.35 5.01
N VAL A 25 -22.31 -16.62 5.40
CA VAL A 25 -21.63 -17.71 4.66
C VAL A 25 -22.46 -18.13 3.45
N SER A 26 -22.13 -17.67 2.23
CA SER A 26 -22.53 -18.30 0.94
C SER A 26 -21.94 -17.59 -0.30
N PRO A 27 -21.70 -18.26 -1.45
CA PRO A 27 -21.14 -17.66 -2.68
C PRO A 27 -22.17 -16.81 -3.45
N MET A 28 -22.80 -15.85 -2.77
CA MET A 28 -23.80 -14.93 -3.31
C MET A 28 -23.17 -13.60 -3.79
N VAL A 29 -21.86 -13.54 -3.99
CA VAL A 29 -21.14 -12.28 -4.26
C VAL A 29 -21.35 -11.76 -5.68
N SER A 30 -21.40 -12.66 -6.68
CA SER A 30 -21.49 -12.26 -8.09
C SER A 30 -22.90 -11.83 -8.52
N GLN A 31 -23.95 -12.48 -8.00
CA GLN A 31 -25.34 -12.12 -8.33
C GLN A 31 -25.82 -10.85 -7.61
N VAL A 32 -25.22 -10.53 -6.48
CA VAL A 32 -25.63 -9.41 -5.62
C VAL A 32 -25.06 -8.08 -6.12
N LEU A 33 -23.86 -8.07 -6.71
CA LEU A 33 -23.27 -6.87 -7.31
C LEU A 33 -24.11 -6.32 -8.46
N SER A 34 -24.78 -7.19 -9.25
CA SER A 34 -25.64 -6.75 -10.35
C SER A 34 -26.98 -6.14 -9.90
N ALA A 35 -27.41 -6.38 -8.65
CA ALA A 35 -28.70 -5.91 -8.12
C ALA A 35 -28.63 -4.51 -7.49
N CYS A 36 -27.47 -4.11 -6.94
CA CYS A 36 -27.27 -2.81 -6.30
C CYS A 36 -27.39 -1.64 -7.26
N TRP A 37 -26.96 -1.85 -8.50
CA TRP A 37 -26.91 -0.82 -9.52
C TRP A 37 -28.23 -0.62 -10.28
N VAL A 38 -29.24 -1.48 -10.02
CA VAL A 38 -30.59 -1.31 -10.59
C VAL A 38 -31.36 -0.17 -9.91
N ALA A 39 -30.93 0.27 -8.72
CA ALA A 39 -31.43 1.49 -8.10
C ALA A 39 -30.48 2.63 -8.45
N ASP A 40 -30.88 3.55 -9.34
CA ASP A 40 -30.19 4.80 -9.74
C ASP A 40 -29.85 5.73 -8.54
N ARG A 41 -28.98 5.30 -7.64
CA ARG A 41 -28.57 6.04 -6.44
C ARG A 41 -27.06 6.14 -6.37
N VAL A 42 -26.51 6.84 -7.35
CA VAL A 42 -25.13 7.31 -7.31
C VAL A 42 -25.03 8.43 -6.28
N CYS A 43 -24.21 8.23 -5.24
CA CYS A 43 -23.96 9.27 -4.26
C CYS A 43 -23.03 10.34 -4.84
N ALA A 44 -23.36 11.63 -4.63
CA ALA A 44 -22.51 12.75 -5.03
C ALA A 44 -21.17 12.78 -4.27
N GLN A 45 -21.15 12.25 -3.04
CA GLN A 45 -19.95 12.14 -2.21
C GLN A 45 -19.76 10.71 -1.73
N VAL A 46 -18.54 10.20 -1.92
CA VAL A 46 -18.13 8.85 -1.51
C VAL A 46 -17.88 8.81 -0.01
N VAL A 47 -17.11 9.75 0.52
CA VAL A 47 -16.86 9.87 1.95
C VAL A 47 -17.79 10.94 2.51
N VAL A 48 -18.65 10.57 3.46
CA VAL A 48 -19.57 11.50 4.13
C VAL A 48 -19.35 11.46 5.63
N LYS A 49 -19.37 12.62 6.29
CA LYS A 49 -19.29 12.68 7.75
C LYS A 49 -20.62 12.21 8.35
N LEU A 50 -20.54 11.30 9.33
CA LEU A 50 -21.70 10.77 10.05
C LEU A 50 -21.83 11.41 11.43
N PRO A 51 -23.05 11.46 12.01
CA PRO A 51 -23.24 11.94 13.37
C PRO A 51 -22.46 11.08 14.37
N SER A 52 -21.92 11.68 15.44
CA SER A 52 -21.11 11.01 16.45
C SER A 52 -21.34 11.57 17.86
N ALA A 53 -21.02 10.81 18.91
CA ALA A 53 -21.18 11.23 20.30
C ALA A 53 -20.12 12.25 20.77
N ALA A 54 -19.03 12.41 20.01
CA ALA A 54 -17.95 13.33 20.33
C ALA A 54 -17.47 14.05 19.06
N GLU A 55 -18.35 14.87 18.51
CA GLU A 55 -18.06 15.64 17.30
C GLU A 55 -16.94 16.65 17.58
N GLY A 56 -15.84 16.57 16.82
CA GLY A 56 -14.64 17.40 17.04
C GLY A 56 -13.56 16.77 17.94
N SER A 57 -13.74 15.51 18.35
CA SER A 57 -12.66 14.74 18.98
C SER A 57 -11.41 14.68 18.09
N LYS A 58 -10.23 14.78 18.69
CA LYS A 58 -8.93 14.55 18.03
C LYS A 58 -8.60 13.05 17.91
N ALA A 59 -9.47 12.17 18.39
CA ALA A 59 -9.31 10.73 18.21
C ALA A 59 -9.33 10.37 16.72
N ARG A 60 -8.63 9.29 16.38
CA ARG A 60 -8.62 8.78 15.00
C ARG A 60 -10.04 8.39 14.57
N PRO A 61 -10.41 8.70 13.31
CA PRO A 61 -11.75 8.43 12.83
C PRO A 61 -12.06 6.94 12.68
N VAL A 62 -13.35 6.62 12.68
CA VAL A 62 -13.90 5.34 12.26
C VAL A 62 -14.48 5.48 10.85
N PHE A 63 -14.10 4.58 9.94
CA PHE A 63 -14.65 4.53 8.59
C PHE A 63 -15.64 3.37 8.49
N MET A 64 -16.88 3.66 8.12
CA MET A 64 -17.99 2.72 8.04
C MET A 64 -18.35 2.45 6.58
N VAL A 65 -18.24 1.20 6.11
CA VAL A 65 -18.52 0.80 4.73
C VAL A 65 -20.00 0.49 4.55
N HIS A 66 -20.60 1.04 3.49
CA HIS A 66 -22.01 0.82 3.17
C HIS A 66 -22.36 -0.69 3.02
N PRO A 67 -23.59 -1.08 3.40
CA PRO A 67 -24.18 -2.35 3.01
C PRO A 67 -24.53 -2.37 1.52
N ILE A 68 -25.20 -3.43 1.06
CA ILE A 68 -25.36 -3.69 -0.36
C ILE A 68 -26.15 -2.60 -1.11
N GLU A 69 -26.97 -1.82 -0.41
CA GLU A 69 -27.76 -0.70 -0.93
C GLU A 69 -26.92 0.50 -1.39
N GLY A 70 -25.61 0.52 -1.12
CA GLY A 70 -24.70 1.59 -1.59
C GLY A 70 -24.66 2.84 -0.71
N VAL A 71 -25.52 2.95 0.30
CA VAL A 71 -25.66 4.13 1.17
C VAL A 71 -25.44 3.80 2.64
N VAL A 72 -24.95 4.76 3.43
CA VAL A 72 -24.60 4.54 4.86
C VAL A 72 -25.70 4.96 5.83
N ASP A 73 -26.90 5.28 5.34
CA ASP A 73 -28.00 5.79 6.16
C ASP A 73 -28.32 4.87 7.35
N VAL A 74 -28.30 3.55 7.14
CA VAL A 74 -28.56 2.54 8.17
C VAL A 74 -27.50 2.53 9.28
N LEU A 75 -26.28 2.99 8.98
CA LEU A 75 -25.15 3.00 9.93
C LEU A 75 -25.19 4.23 10.85
N ARG A 76 -26.05 5.22 10.59
CA ARG A 76 -26.16 6.42 11.43
C ARG A 76 -26.53 6.12 12.89
N GLY A 77 -27.30 5.07 13.12
CA GLY A 77 -27.66 4.63 14.48
C GLY A 77 -26.43 4.27 15.31
N VAL A 78 -25.53 3.46 14.73
CA VAL A 78 -24.26 3.07 15.34
C VAL A 78 -23.32 4.26 15.46
N ALA A 79 -23.20 5.05 14.38
CA ALA A 79 -22.30 6.21 14.33
C ALA A 79 -22.54 7.19 15.49
N ARG A 80 -23.81 7.47 15.84
CA ARG A 80 -24.18 8.36 16.96
C ARG A 80 -23.60 7.95 18.30
N GLY A 81 -23.32 6.66 18.52
CA GLY A 81 -22.73 6.16 19.77
C GLY A 81 -21.21 6.25 19.84
N VAL A 82 -20.54 6.50 18.71
CA VAL A 82 -19.08 6.51 18.62
C VAL A 82 -18.51 7.80 19.20
N ARG A 83 -17.55 7.68 20.12
CA ARG A 83 -16.85 8.80 20.77
C ARG A 83 -15.63 9.27 19.95
N GLY A 84 -15.84 9.56 18.67
CA GLY A 84 -14.81 10.01 17.73
C GLY A 84 -15.43 10.39 16.38
N ALA A 85 -14.62 10.99 15.49
CA ALA A 85 -15.09 11.30 14.14
C ALA A 85 -15.50 10.02 13.39
N VAL A 86 -16.65 10.06 12.71
CA VAL A 86 -17.14 8.92 11.93
C VAL A 86 -17.35 9.36 10.49
N TYR A 87 -16.82 8.58 9.55
CA TYR A 87 -17.00 8.76 8.13
C TYR A 87 -17.66 7.53 7.53
N GLY A 88 -18.72 7.71 6.76
CA GLY A 88 -19.34 6.67 5.96
C GLY A 88 -18.76 6.65 4.56
N LEU A 89 -18.53 5.47 4.02
CA LEU A 89 -18.13 5.20 2.65
C LEU A 89 -19.34 4.73 1.88
N GLN A 90 -19.78 5.52 0.89
CA GLN A 90 -20.93 5.29 0.02
C GLN A 90 -20.49 5.03 -1.41
N CYS A 91 -21.32 4.31 -2.16
CA CYS A 91 -21.10 4.05 -3.56
C CYS A 91 -21.30 5.34 -4.39
N GLY A 92 -20.20 5.96 -4.81
CA GLY A 92 -20.21 7.14 -5.67
C GLY A 92 -20.04 6.80 -7.15
N ALA A 93 -20.11 7.80 -8.03
CA ALA A 93 -20.12 7.61 -9.48
C ALA A 93 -18.90 6.89 -10.04
N GLN A 94 -17.76 7.04 -9.36
CA GLN A 94 -16.46 6.49 -9.76
C GLN A 94 -16.12 5.18 -9.02
N ALA A 95 -17.06 4.66 -8.23
CA ALA A 95 -16.85 3.39 -7.53
C ALA A 95 -16.75 2.24 -8.56
N PRO A 96 -15.64 1.49 -8.59
CA PRO A 96 -15.48 0.37 -9.53
C PRO A 96 -16.55 -0.70 -9.32
N GLN A 97 -17.01 -1.31 -10.42
CA GLN A 97 -18.01 -2.39 -10.41
C GLN A 97 -17.41 -3.79 -10.60
N ASP A 98 -16.11 -3.86 -10.90
CA ASP A 98 -15.45 -5.09 -11.36
C ASP A 98 -15.06 -6.05 -10.21
N GLY A 99 -15.62 -5.86 -9.01
CA GLY A 99 -15.43 -6.73 -7.86
C GLY A 99 -15.08 -5.99 -6.56
N MET A 100 -15.10 -6.74 -5.45
CA MET A 100 -14.83 -6.21 -4.11
C MET A 100 -13.38 -5.72 -3.96
N THR A 101 -12.42 -6.35 -4.63
CA THR A 101 -10.99 -5.97 -4.58
C THR A 101 -10.77 -4.56 -5.15
N GLN A 102 -11.34 -4.24 -6.31
CA GLN A 102 -11.24 -2.94 -6.95
C GLN A 102 -11.99 -1.87 -6.15
N LEU A 103 -13.18 -2.22 -5.64
CA LEU A 103 -13.95 -1.32 -4.77
C LEU A 103 -13.19 -1.00 -3.46
N ALA A 104 -12.59 -2.01 -2.83
CA ALA A 104 -11.77 -1.84 -1.65
C ALA A 104 -10.55 -0.95 -1.92
N ALA A 105 -9.84 -1.17 -3.04
CA ALA A 105 -8.71 -0.34 -3.44
C ALA A 105 -9.11 1.12 -3.62
N TYR A 106 -10.26 1.36 -4.25
CA TYR A 106 -10.84 2.69 -4.40
C TYR A 106 -11.17 3.32 -3.04
N TYR A 107 -11.83 2.60 -2.13
CA TYR A 107 -12.13 3.10 -0.79
C TYR A 107 -10.89 3.35 0.06
N VAL A 108 -9.84 2.53 -0.05
CA VAL A 108 -8.54 2.78 0.59
C VAL A 108 -7.97 4.13 0.12
N GLN A 109 -8.05 4.45 -1.17
CA GLN A 109 -7.61 5.76 -1.67
C GLN A 109 -8.41 6.90 -1.02
N GLN A 110 -9.73 6.77 -0.98
CA GLN A 110 -10.61 7.80 -0.41
C GLN A 110 -10.38 7.99 1.10
N VAL A 111 -10.19 6.91 1.85
CA VAL A 111 -9.87 6.94 3.29
C VAL A 111 -8.53 7.64 3.52
N ARG A 112 -7.52 7.41 2.67
CA ARG A 112 -6.20 8.04 2.78
C ARG A 112 -6.21 9.54 2.50
N LEU A 113 -7.18 10.06 1.75
CA LEU A 113 -7.38 11.51 1.60
C LEU A 113 -7.84 12.18 2.90
N VAL A 114 -8.59 11.44 3.73
CA VAL A 114 -9.08 11.93 5.03
C VAL A 114 -8.05 11.68 6.14
N GLN A 115 -7.47 10.48 6.18
CA GLN A 115 -6.45 10.08 7.14
C GLN A 115 -5.24 9.48 6.40
N PRO A 116 -4.18 10.26 6.11
CA PRO A 116 -3.06 9.81 5.29
C PRO A 116 -2.23 8.68 5.89
N LEU A 117 -2.22 8.56 7.23
CA LEU A 117 -1.35 7.65 7.98
C LEU A 117 -2.16 6.66 8.83
N PRO A 118 -1.70 5.40 8.97
CA PRO A 118 -2.32 4.41 9.84
C PRO A 118 -2.17 4.77 11.33
N PRO A 119 -2.76 3.99 12.26
CA PRO A 119 -3.79 2.95 12.12
C PRO A 119 -5.13 3.41 11.57
N TYR A 120 -5.81 2.51 10.84
CA TYR A 120 -7.18 2.70 10.36
C TYR A 120 -8.17 1.89 11.20
N THR A 121 -9.32 2.49 11.53
CA THR A 121 -10.45 1.76 12.13
C THR A 121 -11.55 1.61 11.11
N LEU A 122 -11.83 0.38 10.69
CA LEU A 122 -12.81 0.08 9.65
C LEU A 122 -13.97 -0.73 10.26
N LEU A 123 -15.19 -0.36 9.90
CA LEU A 123 -16.40 -1.09 10.25
C LEU A 123 -17.14 -1.40 8.96
N GLY A 124 -17.59 -2.64 8.81
CA GLY A 124 -18.43 -3.04 7.69
C GLY A 124 -19.66 -3.80 8.17
N TYR A 125 -20.79 -3.53 7.53
CA TYR A 125 -22.05 -4.23 7.79
C TYR A 125 -22.51 -4.94 6.53
N SER A 126 -22.95 -6.20 6.66
CA SER A 126 -23.41 -7.03 5.53
C SER A 126 -22.34 -7.08 4.41
N PHE A 127 -22.68 -6.74 3.17
CA PHE A 127 -21.72 -6.62 2.06
C PHE A 127 -20.49 -5.77 2.40
N GLY A 128 -20.68 -4.65 3.13
CA GLY A 128 -19.61 -3.75 3.53
C GLY A 128 -18.58 -4.43 4.43
N ALA A 129 -18.92 -5.53 5.09
CA ALA A 129 -18.01 -6.30 5.93
C ALA A 129 -16.92 -7.02 5.10
N GLY A 130 -17.31 -7.60 3.96
CA GLY A 130 -16.37 -8.21 3.01
C GLY A 130 -15.46 -7.16 2.36
N VAL A 131 -16.02 -6.00 2.00
CA VAL A 131 -15.24 -4.89 1.44
C VAL A 131 -14.27 -4.33 2.50
N ALA A 132 -14.70 -4.11 3.74
CA ALA A 132 -13.84 -3.64 4.83
C ALA A 132 -12.69 -4.61 5.12
N PHE A 133 -12.95 -5.91 5.07
CA PHE A 133 -11.94 -6.95 5.23
C PHE A 133 -10.88 -6.87 4.12
N GLU A 134 -11.31 -6.77 2.87
CA GLU A 134 -10.41 -6.63 1.72
C GLU A 134 -9.59 -5.32 1.79
N MET A 135 -10.21 -4.22 2.23
CA MET A 135 -9.49 -2.96 2.50
C MET A 135 -8.38 -3.14 3.53
N ALA A 136 -8.66 -3.87 4.61
CA ALA A 136 -7.67 -4.15 5.65
C ALA A 136 -6.50 -4.98 5.12
N LEU A 137 -6.75 -6.02 4.32
CA LEU A 137 -5.70 -6.82 3.67
C LEU A 137 -4.79 -5.96 2.79
N GLN A 138 -5.37 -5.09 1.97
CA GLN A 138 -4.59 -4.22 1.08
C GLN A 138 -3.75 -3.20 1.86
N LEU A 139 -4.31 -2.62 2.94
CA LEU A 139 -3.58 -1.70 3.82
C LEU A 139 -2.39 -2.38 4.51
N GLU A 140 -2.57 -3.62 4.96
CA GLU A 140 -1.49 -4.41 5.57
C GLU A 140 -0.36 -4.70 4.57
N GLN A 141 -0.71 -5.14 3.36
CA GLN A 141 0.27 -5.41 2.30
C GLN A 141 1.06 -4.16 1.92
N LEU A 142 0.39 -3.00 1.80
CA LEU A 142 1.04 -1.72 1.53
C LEU A 142 2.01 -1.33 2.65
N ALA A 143 1.62 -1.51 3.92
CA ALA A 143 2.49 -1.23 5.06
C ALA A 143 3.73 -2.14 5.07
N ALA A 144 3.54 -3.44 4.79
CA ALA A 144 4.64 -4.40 4.71
C ALA A 144 5.63 -4.04 3.59
N ALA A 145 5.12 -3.70 2.40
CA ALA A 145 5.95 -3.30 1.26
C ALA A 145 6.72 -2.00 1.55
N ALA A 146 6.06 -0.98 2.10
CA ALA A 146 6.70 0.28 2.49
C ALA A 146 7.78 0.05 3.56
N GLY A 147 7.50 -0.78 4.57
CA GLY A 147 8.47 -1.13 5.62
C GLY A 147 9.69 -1.88 5.06
N ALA A 148 9.48 -2.81 4.12
CA ALA A 148 10.58 -3.50 3.45
C ALA A 148 11.44 -2.56 2.61
N PHE A 149 10.81 -1.64 1.87
CA PHE A 149 11.53 -0.63 1.08
C PHE A 149 12.33 0.33 1.98
N TYR A 150 11.72 0.84 3.04
CA TYR A 150 12.40 1.70 4.02
C TYR A 150 13.62 1.01 4.63
N ARG A 151 13.51 -0.26 5.05
CA ARG A 151 14.65 -1.01 5.59
C ARG A 151 15.79 -1.20 4.57
N LYS A 152 15.47 -1.34 3.28
CA LYS A 152 16.51 -1.36 2.22
C LYS A 152 17.23 -0.03 2.11
N LEU A 153 16.51 1.09 2.18
CA LEU A 153 17.11 2.42 2.16
C LEU A 153 17.99 2.65 3.39
N VAL A 154 17.52 2.30 4.59
CA VAL A 154 18.31 2.39 5.81
C VAL A 154 19.57 1.53 5.72
N ALA A 155 19.46 0.29 5.23
CA ALA A 155 20.62 -0.57 5.04
C ALA A 155 21.64 0.04 4.07
N ALA A 156 21.19 0.62 2.95
CA ALA A 156 22.07 1.27 1.98
C ALA A 156 22.74 2.54 2.54
N ASP A 157 22.00 3.37 3.28
CA ASP A 157 22.48 4.64 3.83
C ASP A 157 23.44 4.45 5.02
N THR A 158 23.12 3.51 5.90
CA THR A 158 23.86 3.30 7.16
C THR A 158 25.03 2.34 7.04
N TYR A 159 25.15 1.60 5.93
CA TYR A 159 26.24 0.66 5.73
C TYR A 159 27.60 1.37 5.78
N ARG A 160 28.49 0.89 6.65
CA ARG A 160 29.90 1.28 6.72
C ARG A 160 30.74 0.01 6.74
N PRO A 161 31.65 -0.19 5.77
CA PRO A 161 32.50 -1.37 5.79
C PRO A 161 33.42 -1.34 7.02
N GLY A 162 33.63 -2.50 7.63
CA GLY A 162 34.48 -2.65 8.82
C GLY A 162 35.99 -2.61 8.53
N GLY A 163 36.39 -2.43 7.27
CA GLY A 163 37.79 -2.38 6.86
C GLY A 163 37.94 -1.95 5.40
N THR A 164 39.19 -1.89 4.93
CA THR A 164 39.51 -1.52 3.54
C THR A 164 39.88 -2.74 2.70
N LEU A 165 39.49 -2.71 1.42
CA LEU A 165 39.90 -3.72 0.46
C LEU A 165 41.29 -3.40 -0.10
N ARG A 166 42.22 -4.36 -0.04
CA ARG A 166 43.59 -4.20 -0.59
C ARG A 166 43.74 -4.77 -2.01
N ALA A 167 42.79 -5.59 -2.45
CA ALA A 167 42.80 -6.15 -3.79
C ALA A 167 42.62 -5.06 -4.84
N PRO A 168 43.12 -5.26 -6.08
CA PRO A 168 42.80 -4.40 -7.20
C PRO A 168 41.28 -4.37 -7.47
N VAL A 169 40.74 -3.20 -7.78
CA VAL A 169 39.33 -3.00 -8.08
C VAL A 169 39.19 -2.24 -9.40
N THR A 170 38.32 -2.74 -10.28
CA THR A 170 37.87 -2.04 -11.48
C THR A 170 36.38 -1.71 -11.32
N LEU A 171 36.04 -0.42 -11.31
CA LEU A 171 34.66 0.07 -11.29
C LEU A 171 34.20 0.39 -12.71
N PHE A 172 33.14 -0.26 -13.17
CA PHE A 172 32.43 0.11 -14.39
C PHE A 172 31.24 1.03 -14.06
N THR A 173 31.16 2.19 -14.70
CA THR A 173 30.08 3.16 -14.47
C THR A 173 29.27 3.39 -15.74
N ALA A 174 27.97 3.64 -15.60
CA ALA A 174 27.12 4.04 -16.72
C ALA A 174 27.28 5.55 -16.96
N ARG A 175 27.40 5.97 -18.23
CA ARG A 175 27.41 7.39 -18.59
C ARG A 175 26.08 8.05 -18.25
N ASP A 176 24.97 7.39 -18.59
CA ASP A 176 23.62 7.91 -18.42
C ASP A 176 23.03 7.37 -17.11
N ASN A 177 23.55 7.87 -15.98
CA ASN A 177 23.11 7.46 -14.66
C ASN A 177 22.09 8.44 -14.06
N TYR A 178 21.13 7.93 -13.29
CA TYR A 178 20.08 8.74 -12.65
C TYR A 178 20.57 9.57 -11.45
N VAL A 179 21.77 9.26 -10.94
CA VAL A 179 22.38 9.92 -9.77
C VAL A 179 23.77 10.41 -10.15
N THR A 180 24.04 11.68 -9.88
CA THR A 180 25.38 12.25 -9.96
C THR A 180 26.13 11.88 -8.69
N LEU A 181 27.08 10.96 -8.81
CA LEU A 181 28.01 10.57 -7.76
C LEU A 181 29.41 11.00 -8.17
N ASP A 182 30.32 11.04 -7.20
CA ASP A 182 31.75 11.21 -7.47
C ASP A 182 32.23 10.13 -8.46
N GLU A 183 33.30 10.41 -9.21
CA GLU A 183 33.76 9.56 -10.32
C GLU A 183 34.02 8.10 -9.95
N ASP A 184 34.33 7.83 -8.68
CA ASP A 184 34.61 6.51 -8.13
C ASP A 184 33.53 5.97 -7.17
N TYR A 185 32.39 6.68 -7.06
CA TYR A 185 31.27 6.30 -6.20
C TYR A 185 31.68 6.16 -4.71
N GLY A 186 32.73 6.89 -4.28
CA GLY A 186 33.26 6.84 -2.93
C GLY A 186 34.14 5.61 -2.64
N LEU A 187 34.51 4.82 -3.65
CA LEU A 187 35.31 3.61 -3.47
C LEU A 187 36.70 3.90 -2.89
N ARG A 188 37.31 5.06 -3.15
CA ARG A 188 38.60 5.44 -2.53
C ARG A 188 38.57 5.45 -1.00
N ALA A 189 37.43 5.74 -0.38
CA ALA A 189 37.31 5.71 1.08
C ALA A 189 37.40 4.28 1.66
N VAL A 190 37.17 3.26 0.83
CA VAL A 190 37.04 1.86 1.28
C VAL A 190 37.99 0.91 0.54
N CYS A 191 38.72 1.38 -0.46
CA CYS A 191 39.72 0.63 -1.22
C CYS A 191 41.10 1.24 -0.99
N SER A 192 42.02 0.42 -0.46
CA SER A 192 43.44 0.74 -0.30
C SER A 192 44.34 0.12 -1.38
N GLY A 193 43.80 -0.79 -2.19
CA GLY A 193 44.46 -1.36 -3.37
C GLY A 193 44.36 -0.46 -4.61
N ALA A 194 44.91 -0.94 -5.73
CA ALA A 194 44.78 -0.24 -7.01
C ALA A 194 43.29 -0.12 -7.41
N LEU A 195 42.83 1.09 -7.73
CA LEU A 195 41.47 1.36 -8.16
C LEU A 195 41.48 1.98 -9.56
N SER A 196 40.76 1.37 -10.49
CA SER A 196 40.54 1.89 -11.84
C SER A 196 39.05 2.08 -12.11
N THR A 197 38.69 3.12 -12.87
CA THR A 197 37.30 3.43 -13.24
C THR A 197 37.15 3.43 -14.75
N ARG A 198 36.06 2.84 -15.27
CA ARG A 198 35.75 2.76 -16.71
C ARG A 198 34.29 3.14 -16.94
N GLN A 199 34.06 4.30 -17.54
CA GLN A 199 32.71 4.72 -17.88
C GLN A 199 32.29 4.18 -19.25
N LEU A 200 31.13 3.52 -19.30
CA LEU A 200 30.56 2.90 -20.48
C LEU A 200 29.38 3.73 -21.02
N ALA A 201 29.23 3.80 -22.34
CA ALA A 201 28.13 4.48 -23.02
C ALA A 201 26.82 3.69 -22.89
N ALA A 202 26.27 3.65 -21.68
CA ALA A 202 25.06 2.94 -21.31
C ALA A 202 24.35 3.65 -20.15
N ASN A 203 23.14 3.20 -19.83
CA ASN A 203 22.41 3.58 -18.62
C ASN A 203 22.40 2.43 -17.60
N HIS A 204 21.83 2.65 -16.42
CA HIS A 204 21.77 1.65 -15.35
C HIS A 204 21.11 0.32 -15.78
N ARG A 205 20.16 0.33 -16.72
CA ARG A 205 19.53 -0.89 -17.24
C ARG A 205 20.35 -1.56 -18.34
N SER A 206 20.98 -0.77 -19.23
CA SER A 206 21.66 -1.29 -20.41
C SER A 206 23.14 -1.62 -20.21
N ILE A 207 23.77 -1.23 -19.08
CA ILE A 207 25.20 -1.49 -18.83
C ILE A 207 25.55 -2.99 -18.82
N LEU A 208 24.58 -3.85 -18.51
CA LEU A 208 24.73 -5.30 -18.51
C LEU A 208 24.22 -5.96 -19.80
N ALA A 209 24.03 -5.19 -20.87
CA ALA A 209 23.64 -5.70 -22.19
C ALA A 209 24.44 -5.04 -23.33
N GLY A 210 24.41 -5.67 -24.51
CA GLY A 210 25.03 -5.14 -25.73
C GLY A 210 26.53 -4.86 -25.58
N ASP A 211 26.99 -3.78 -26.21
CA ASP A 211 28.42 -3.41 -26.27
C ASP A 211 29.02 -3.12 -24.89
N ALA A 212 28.24 -2.58 -23.96
CA ALA A 212 28.70 -2.34 -22.59
C ALA A 212 28.99 -3.66 -21.86
N ALA A 213 28.13 -4.67 -22.02
CA ALA A 213 28.38 -6.00 -21.48
C ALA A 213 29.59 -6.67 -22.13
N ALA A 214 29.75 -6.53 -23.46
CA ALA A 214 30.91 -7.06 -24.17
C ALA A 214 32.22 -6.46 -23.62
N ALA A 215 32.27 -5.13 -23.43
CA ALA A 215 33.44 -4.46 -22.86
C ALA A 215 33.77 -4.91 -21.42
N ILE A 216 32.76 -5.21 -20.60
CA ILE A 216 32.96 -5.80 -19.26
C ILE A 216 33.51 -7.22 -19.40
N ALA A 217 32.93 -8.03 -20.29
CA ALA A 217 33.34 -9.42 -20.51
C ALA A 217 34.78 -9.54 -21.04
N ASP A 218 35.19 -8.65 -21.94
CA ASP A 218 36.57 -8.60 -22.46
C ASP A 218 37.56 -8.33 -21.33
N HIS A 219 37.28 -7.34 -20.46
CA HIS A 219 38.14 -7.04 -19.31
C HIS A 219 38.23 -8.22 -18.33
N LEU A 220 37.12 -8.90 -18.05
CA LEU A 220 37.13 -10.09 -17.21
C LEU A 220 37.95 -11.23 -17.85
N SER A 221 37.88 -11.37 -19.17
CA SER A 221 38.63 -12.39 -19.91
C SER A 221 40.14 -12.12 -19.89
N GLU A 222 40.56 -10.85 -19.99
CA GLU A 222 41.95 -10.43 -19.83
C GLU A 222 42.51 -10.79 -18.45
N LEU A 223 41.72 -10.59 -17.39
CA LEU A 223 42.14 -10.92 -16.02
C LEU A 223 42.34 -12.43 -15.80
N LEU A 224 41.64 -13.28 -16.55
CA LEU A 224 41.76 -14.73 -16.45
C LEU A 224 42.93 -15.31 -17.26
N ALA A 225 43.51 -14.52 -18.17
CA ALA A 225 44.62 -14.96 -19.02
C ALA A 225 46.00 -14.93 -18.32
N HIS A 226 46.03 -14.56 -17.04
CA HIS A 226 47.23 -14.42 -16.20
C HIS A 226 47.06 -15.16 -14.87
#